data_AF-A0A3D0MZL4-F1
#
_entry.id   AF-A0A3D0MZL4-F1
#
_cell.length_a   1.000
_cell.length_b   1.000
_cell.length_c   1.000
_cell.angle_alpha   90.00
_cell.angle_beta   90.00
_cell.angle_gamma   90.00
#
_symmetry.space_group_name_H-M   'P 1'
#
loop_
_entity.id
_entity.type
_entity.pdbx_description
1 polymer ?
#
loop_
_entity_poly.entity_id
_entity_poly.type
_entity_poly.pdbx_seq_one_letter_code
_entity_poly.pdbx_strand_id
1 'polypeptide(L)'
;MQEIKKKSSNTDYIAYIIACVIVILIFVYYDYSRNKSSDTISDRERVDKLLDSINTIKENRSNFEKGLEAYYKGEHYRAIPLLESVEISDSNYSSAQNFLKESRLEEKEQTKKAKQKAAEINKIKNKYIKLCKSGLYQYEIVERLQRDGFYMESSDFEKAPDGSTGIKQIYSKKINNDFTVYVSLQNAYSLTSYFSDVWIKQK
;
A
#
# COMPACT_ATOMS: atom_id res chain seq x y z
N MET A 1 -72.86 -68.82 -8.33
CA MET A 1 -71.45 -68.81 -8.75
C MET A 1 -70.83 -67.51 -8.26
N GLN A 2 -69.65 -67.60 -7.65
CA GLN A 2 -69.04 -66.60 -6.76
C GLN A 2 -68.57 -65.34 -7.49
N GLU A 3 -68.93 -64.15 -7.00
CA GLU A 3 -68.19 -62.92 -7.29
C GLU A 3 -67.22 -62.62 -6.14
N ILE A 4 -65.93 -62.73 -6.44
CA ILE A 4 -64.83 -62.40 -5.54
C ILE A 4 -64.72 -60.86 -5.48
N LYS A 5 -65.16 -60.27 -4.37
CA LYS A 5 -64.83 -58.88 -4.01
C LYS A 5 -63.31 -58.73 -3.85
N LYS A 6 -62.63 -58.19 -4.85
CA LYS A 6 -61.24 -57.73 -4.72
C LYS A 6 -61.24 -56.40 -3.97
N LYS A 7 -61.03 -56.48 -2.64
CA LYS A 7 -60.89 -55.32 -1.75
C LYS A 7 -59.53 -54.66 -2.07
N SER A 8 -59.52 -53.66 -2.95
CA SER A 8 -58.35 -52.80 -3.16
C SER A 8 -57.98 -52.16 -1.81
N SER A 9 -56.78 -52.46 -1.33
CA SER A 9 -56.32 -52.07 0.00
C SER A 9 -56.09 -50.57 0.07
N ASN A 10 -56.60 -49.91 1.11
CA ASN A 10 -56.40 -48.48 1.40
C ASN A 10 -54.93 -48.04 1.34
N THR A 11 -53.97 -48.96 1.48
CA THR A 11 -52.52 -48.69 1.37
C THR A 11 -52.10 -48.18 0.00
N ASP A 12 -52.68 -48.67 -1.10
CA ASP A 12 -52.28 -48.24 -2.45
C ASP A 12 -52.76 -46.81 -2.75
N TYR A 13 -53.93 -46.46 -2.21
CA TYR A 13 -54.50 -45.12 -2.29
C TYR A 13 -53.70 -44.11 -1.45
N ILE A 14 -53.25 -44.51 -0.25
CA ILE A 14 -52.38 -43.68 0.59
C ILE A 14 -51.01 -43.48 -0.07
N ALA A 15 -50.43 -44.53 -0.67
CA ALA A 15 -49.16 -44.42 -1.39
C ALA A 15 -49.27 -43.47 -2.60
N TYR A 16 -50.37 -43.52 -3.34
CA TYR A 16 -50.64 -42.60 -4.45
C TYR A 16 -50.75 -41.14 -3.97
N ILE A 17 -51.49 -40.89 -2.88
CA ILE A 17 -51.61 -39.54 -2.31
C ILE A 17 -50.25 -39.01 -1.85
N ILE A 18 -49.45 -39.84 -1.17
CA ILE A 18 -48.10 -39.45 -0.71
C ILE A 18 -47.21 -39.12 -1.93
N ALA A 19 -47.25 -39.92 -2.99
CA ALA A 19 -46.50 -39.65 -4.22
C ALA A 19 -46.92 -38.32 -4.87
N CYS A 20 -48.23 -38.03 -4.95
CA CYS A 20 -48.71 -36.76 -5.48
C CYS A 20 -48.25 -35.56 -4.64
N VAL A 21 -48.29 -35.66 -3.30
CA VAL A 21 -47.82 -34.60 -2.41
C VAL A 21 -46.32 -34.34 -2.57
N ILE A 22 -45.51 -35.41 -2.70
CA ILE A 22 -44.06 -35.27 -2.93
C ILE A 22 -43.78 -34.57 -4.26
N VAL A 23 -44.49 -34.92 -5.34
CA VAL A 23 -44.32 -34.27 -6.65
C VAL A 23 -44.68 -32.79 -6.58
N ILE A 24 -45.77 -32.43 -5.88
CA ILE A 24 -46.17 -31.03 -5.67
C ILE A 24 -45.10 -30.28 -4.87
N LEU A 25 -44.57 -30.87 -3.79
CA LEU A 25 -43.52 -30.26 -2.98
C LEU A 25 -42.23 -30.05 -3.77
N ILE A 26 -41.84 -31.00 -4.63
CA ILE A 26 -40.69 -30.85 -5.53
C ILE A 26 -40.93 -29.70 -6.52
N PHE A 27 -42.13 -29.61 -7.09
CA PHE A 27 -42.48 -28.56 -8.05
C PHE A 27 -42.46 -27.17 -7.39
N VAL A 28 -43.04 -27.03 -6.20
CA VAL A 28 -43.03 -25.79 -5.42
C VAL A 28 -41.61 -25.40 -5.01
N TYR A 29 -40.78 -26.37 -4.60
CA TYR A 29 -39.38 -26.10 -4.24
C TYR A 29 -38.55 -25.67 -5.46
N TYR A 30 -38.76 -26.32 -6.61
CA TYR A 30 -38.09 -26.00 -7.86
C TYR A 30 -38.46 -24.59 -8.35
N ASP A 31 -39.75 -24.24 -8.30
CA ASP A 31 -40.24 -22.92 -8.70
C ASP A 31 -39.76 -21.81 -7.75
N TYR A 32 -39.75 -22.06 -6.44
CA TYR A 32 -39.17 -21.16 -5.44
C TYR A 32 -37.66 -20.95 -5.65
N SER A 33 -36.91 -22.02 -5.90
CA SER A 33 -35.46 -21.96 -6.13
C SER A 33 -35.12 -21.21 -7.42
N ARG A 34 -35.88 -21.44 -8.49
CA ARG A 34 -35.72 -20.75 -9.79
C ARG A 34 -35.98 -19.26 -9.66
N ASN A 35 -37.07 -18.86 -9.01
CA ASN A 35 -37.41 -17.45 -8.83
C ASN A 35 -36.39 -16.72 -7.95
N LYS A 36 -35.93 -17.35 -6.85
CA LYS A 36 -34.87 -16.78 -6.01
C LYS A 36 -33.55 -16.58 -6.77
N SER A 37 -33.18 -17.53 -7.64
CA SER A 37 -31.98 -17.39 -8.48
C SER A 37 -32.11 -16.27 -9.50
N SER A 38 -33.28 -16.14 -10.15
CA SER A 38 -33.59 -15.08 -11.13
C SER A 38 -33.50 -13.68 -10.50
N ASP A 39 -34.09 -13.49 -9.32
CA ASP A 39 -34.10 -12.20 -8.64
C ASP A 39 -32.69 -11.81 -8.17
N THR A 40 -31.91 -12.75 -7.62
CA THR A 40 -30.52 -12.46 -7.21
C THR A 40 -29.56 -12.19 -8.37
N ILE A 41 -29.78 -12.81 -9.54
CA ILE A 41 -29.02 -12.53 -10.75
C ILE A 41 -29.39 -11.15 -11.29
N SER A 42 -30.68 -10.80 -11.30
CA SER A 42 -31.16 -9.47 -11.71
C SER A 42 -30.62 -8.34 -10.82
N ASP A 43 -30.59 -8.55 -9.50
CA ASP A 43 -30.06 -7.56 -8.57
C ASP A 43 -28.54 -7.40 -8.69
N ARG A 44 -27.79 -8.47 -8.95
CA ARG A 44 -26.35 -8.38 -9.24
C ARG A 44 -26.07 -7.62 -10.53
N GLU A 45 -26.80 -7.91 -11.60
CA GLU A 45 -26.67 -7.17 -12.86
C GLU A 45 -27.02 -5.67 -12.71
N ARG A 46 -27.98 -5.34 -11.83
CA ARG A 46 -28.30 -3.93 -11.51
C ARG A 46 -27.18 -3.26 -10.73
N VAL A 47 -26.58 -3.94 -9.75
CA VAL A 47 -25.43 -3.43 -8.99
C VAL A 47 -24.21 -3.24 -9.88
N ASP A 48 -23.92 -4.19 -10.78
CA ASP A 48 -22.81 -4.09 -11.72
C ASP A 48 -22.99 -2.92 -12.68
N LYS A 49 -24.20 -2.73 -13.24
CA LYS A 49 -24.52 -1.56 -14.07
C LYS A 49 -24.41 -0.22 -13.31
N LEU A 50 -24.78 -0.20 -12.03
CA LEU A 50 -24.62 0.98 -11.17
C LEU A 50 -23.14 1.26 -10.89
N LEU A 51 -22.33 0.24 -10.63
CA LEU A 51 -20.88 0.36 -10.45
C LEU A 51 -20.21 0.87 -11.73
N ASP A 52 -20.59 0.34 -12.89
CA ASP A 52 -20.11 0.83 -14.18
C ASP A 52 -20.50 2.30 -14.39
N SER A 53 -21.75 2.67 -14.09
CA SER A 53 -22.21 4.06 -14.19
C SER A 53 -21.44 4.99 -13.24
N ILE A 54 -21.16 4.55 -12.00
CA ILE A 54 -20.34 5.30 -11.04
C ILE A 54 -18.90 5.45 -11.54
N ASN A 55 -18.32 4.41 -12.12
CA ASN A 55 -16.98 4.44 -12.71
C ASN A 55 -16.93 5.38 -13.92
N THR A 56 -17.93 5.35 -14.81
CA THR A 56 -18.05 6.28 -15.93
C THR A 56 -18.24 7.73 -15.46
N ILE A 57 -19.03 7.99 -14.42
CA ILE A 57 -19.19 9.34 -13.83
C ILE A 57 -17.87 9.82 -13.21
N LYS A 58 -17.13 8.93 -12.54
CA LYS A 58 -15.81 9.22 -11.97
C LYS A 58 -14.77 9.51 -13.05
N GLU A 59 -14.84 8.84 -14.18
CA GLU A 59 -14.03 9.10 -15.38
C GLU A 59 -14.42 10.42 -16.08
N ASN A 60 -15.71 10.76 -16.07
CA ASN A 60 -16.28 11.98 -16.68
C ASN A 60 -16.13 13.27 -15.85
N ARG A 61 -15.54 13.22 -14.65
CA ARG A 61 -15.22 14.45 -13.90
C ARG A 61 -14.35 15.36 -14.74
N SER A 62 -14.71 16.64 -14.80
CA SER A 62 -13.93 17.66 -15.52
C SER A 62 -12.49 17.66 -15.00
N ASN A 63 -11.53 17.96 -15.88
CA ASN A 63 -10.12 18.09 -15.48
C ASN A 63 -9.95 19.15 -14.38
N PHE A 64 -10.83 20.15 -14.33
CA PHE A 64 -10.89 21.10 -13.23
C PHE A 64 -11.19 20.43 -11.88
N GLU A 65 -12.21 19.58 -11.80
CA GLU A 65 -12.59 18.88 -10.56
C GLU A 65 -11.52 17.89 -10.10
N LYS A 66 -10.93 17.14 -11.04
CA LYS A 66 -9.82 16.23 -10.75
C LYS A 66 -8.59 16.98 -10.25
N GLY A 67 -8.29 18.13 -10.88
CA GLY A 67 -7.19 19.01 -10.48
C GLY A 67 -7.41 19.61 -9.09
N LEU A 68 -8.64 20.04 -8.80
CA LEU A 68 -9.01 20.59 -7.49
C LEU A 68 -8.97 19.52 -6.38
N GLU A 69 -9.44 18.31 -6.66
CA GLU A 69 -9.33 17.17 -5.75
C GLU A 69 -7.85 16.85 -5.43
N ALA A 70 -6.98 16.85 -6.45
CA ALA A 70 -5.54 16.65 -6.26
C ALA A 70 -4.90 17.79 -5.45
N TYR A 71 -5.30 19.04 -5.70
CA TYR A 71 -4.83 20.21 -4.95
C TYR A 71 -5.16 20.09 -3.45
N TYR A 72 -6.42 19.79 -3.10
CA TYR A 72 -6.82 19.65 -1.70
C TYR A 72 -6.21 18.44 -0.99
N LYS A 73 -5.76 17.43 -1.73
CA LYS A 73 -4.97 16.32 -1.20
C LYS A 73 -3.48 16.66 -1.01
N GLY A 74 -3.05 17.87 -1.40
CA GLY A 74 -1.64 18.28 -1.39
C GLY A 74 -0.81 17.65 -2.51
N GLU A 75 -1.45 17.00 -3.50
CA GLU A 75 -0.81 16.33 -4.63
C GLU A 75 -0.58 17.32 -5.79
N HIS A 76 0.11 18.44 -5.53
CA HIS A 76 0.24 19.54 -6.50
C HIS A 76 0.86 19.10 -7.83
N TYR A 77 1.79 18.15 -7.82
CA TYR A 77 2.39 17.57 -9.03
C TYR A 77 1.34 16.91 -9.96
N ARG A 78 0.24 16.38 -9.39
CA ARG A 78 -0.90 15.85 -10.16
C ARG A 78 -1.91 16.94 -10.50
N ALA A 79 -2.10 17.91 -9.62
CA ALA A 79 -3.05 19.00 -9.83
C ALA A 79 -2.65 19.90 -11.02
N ILE A 80 -1.36 20.21 -11.15
CA ILE A 80 -0.83 21.11 -12.18
C ILE A 80 -1.22 20.72 -13.61
N PRO A 81 -0.91 19.51 -14.13
CA PRO A 81 -1.26 19.16 -15.50
C PRO A 81 -2.77 19.11 -15.74
N LEU A 82 -3.56 18.78 -14.71
CA LEU A 82 -5.02 18.74 -14.79
C LEU A 82 -5.61 20.15 -14.90
N LEU A 83 -5.14 21.09 -14.06
CA LEU A 83 -5.57 22.49 -14.10
C LEU A 83 -5.09 23.22 -15.36
N GLU A 84 -3.93 22.87 -15.90
CA GLU A 84 -3.42 23.40 -17.18
C GLU A 84 -4.26 22.95 -18.38
N SER A 85 -4.84 21.75 -18.32
CA SER A 85 -5.65 21.20 -19.39
C SER A 85 -7.09 21.76 -19.46
N VAL A 86 -7.46 22.66 -18.54
CA VAL A 86 -8.76 23.33 -18.56
C VAL A 86 -8.79 24.35 -19.70
N GLU A 87 -9.75 24.21 -20.60
CA GLU A 87 -9.89 25.08 -21.78
C GLU A 87 -10.34 26.49 -21.38
N ILE A 88 -9.97 27.50 -22.19
CA ILE A 88 -10.33 28.91 -21.98
C ILE A 88 -11.86 29.13 -22.03
N SER A 89 -12.56 28.29 -22.78
CA SER A 89 -14.02 28.25 -22.92
C SER A 89 -14.75 27.72 -21.68
N ASP A 90 -14.06 27.05 -20.76
CA ASP A 90 -14.67 26.50 -19.55
C ASP A 90 -14.99 27.63 -18.55
N SER A 91 -16.18 27.59 -17.95
CA SER A 91 -16.60 28.58 -16.94
C SER A 91 -15.66 28.62 -15.73
N ASN A 92 -14.93 27.52 -15.48
CA ASN A 92 -13.99 27.39 -14.39
C ASN A 92 -12.55 27.78 -14.75
N TYR A 93 -12.28 28.21 -15.99
CA TYR A 93 -10.91 28.53 -16.45
C TYR A 93 -10.21 29.55 -15.54
N SER A 94 -10.90 30.63 -15.16
CA SER A 94 -10.31 31.65 -14.28
C SER A 94 -9.95 31.09 -12.90
N SER A 95 -10.78 30.21 -12.35
CA SER A 95 -10.51 29.54 -11.08
C SER A 95 -9.34 28.58 -11.23
N ALA A 96 -9.28 27.81 -12.32
CA ALA A 96 -8.20 26.88 -12.62
C ALA A 96 -6.83 27.57 -12.66
N GLN A 97 -6.75 28.77 -13.26
CA GLN A 97 -5.51 29.54 -13.32
C GLN A 97 -5.03 30.03 -11.93
N ASN A 98 -5.94 30.38 -11.03
CA ASN A 98 -5.60 30.77 -9.65
C ASN A 98 -5.01 29.57 -8.88
N PHE A 99 -5.71 28.43 -8.89
CA PHE A 99 -5.23 27.20 -8.23
C PHE A 99 -3.94 26.66 -8.86
N LEU A 100 -3.76 26.82 -10.16
CA LEU A 100 -2.52 26.46 -10.86
C LEU A 100 -1.34 27.28 -10.34
N LYS A 101 -1.52 28.60 -10.18
CA LYS A 101 -0.47 29.49 -9.66
C LYS A 101 -0.07 29.10 -8.23
N GLU A 102 -1.05 28.83 -7.38
CA GLU A 102 -0.81 28.37 -6.00
C GLU A 102 -0.11 27.02 -5.97
N SER A 103 -0.60 26.04 -6.73
CA SER A 103 -0.02 24.70 -6.83
C SER A 103 1.45 24.73 -7.23
N ARG A 104 1.81 25.58 -8.20
CA ARG A 104 3.20 25.76 -8.65
C ARG A 104 4.10 26.40 -7.59
N LEU A 105 3.56 27.29 -6.75
CA LEU A 105 4.33 27.87 -5.64
C LEU A 105 4.57 26.82 -4.55
N GLU A 106 3.53 26.09 -4.16
CA GLU A 106 3.63 25.05 -3.14
C GLU A 106 4.53 23.89 -3.58
N GLU A 107 4.43 23.43 -4.82
CA GLU A 107 5.33 22.40 -5.35
C GLU A 107 6.80 22.86 -5.35
N LYS A 108 7.07 24.13 -5.71
CA LYS A 108 8.42 24.70 -5.63
C LYS A 108 8.95 24.74 -4.20
N GLU A 109 8.11 25.06 -3.22
CA GLU A 109 8.50 25.04 -1.82
C GLU A 109 8.73 23.61 -1.31
N GLN A 110 7.84 22.67 -1.62
CA GLN A 110 7.97 21.27 -1.26
C GLN A 110 9.24 20.66 -1.85
N THR A 111 9.51 20.90 -3.13
CA THR A 111 10.74 20.42 -3.80
C THR A 111 11.99 21.08 -3.22
N LYS A 112 11.95 22.37 -2.87
CA LYS A 112 13.07 23.06 -2.20
C LYS A 112 13.35 22.45 -0.82
N LYS A 113 12.32 22.24 0.00
CA LYS A 113 12.43 21.59 1.32
C LYS A 113 12.96 20.17 1.19
N ALA A 114 12.45 19.38 0.24
CA ALA A 114 12.91 18.02 -0.03
C ALA A 114 14.38 17.98 -0.46
N LYS A 115 14.81 18.89 -1.36
CA LYS A 115 16.22 19.02 -1.77
C LYS A 115 17.13 19.39 -0.61
N GLN A 116 16.71 20.32 0.25
CA GLN A 116 17.47 20.70 1.45
C GLN A 116 17.62 19.52 2.41
N LYS A 117 16.53 18.80 2.69
CA LYS A 117 16.56 17.60 3.53
C LYS A 117 17.46 16.50 2.95
N ALA A 118 17.38 16.25 1.65
CA ALA A 118 18.25 15.29 0.97
C ALA A 118 19.73 15.70 1.03
N ALA A 119 20.03 16.99 0.87
CA ALA A 119 21.38 17.52 0.99
C ALA A 119 21.94 17.36 2.41
N GLU A 120 21.12 17.60 3.43
CA GLU A 120 21.48 17.39 4.84
C GLU A 120 21.79 15.91 5.13
N ILE A 121 20.91 15.00 4.69
CA ILE A 121 21.10 13.54 4.83
C ILE A 121 22.41 13.11 4.15
N ASN A 122 22.65 13.56 2.92
CA ASN A 122 23.90 13.25 2.21
C ASN A 122 25.13 13.83 2.90
N LYS A 123 25.04 15.05 3.45
CA LYS A 123 26.13 15.67 4.22
C LYS A 123 26.48 14.84 5.45
N ILE A 124 25.48 14.38 6.19
CA ILE A 124 25.65 13.57 7.40
C ILE A 124 26.19 12.19 7.04
N LYS A 125 25.62 11.51 6.05
CA LYS A 125 26.11 10.22 5.55
C LYS A 125 27.59 10.31 5.15
N ASN A 126 27.94 11.34 4.37
CA ASN A 126 29.32 11.55 3.92
C ASN A 126 30.28 11.88 5.07
N LYS A 127 29.83 12.57 6.12
CA LYS A 127 30.64 12.80 7.34
C LYS A 127 31.10 11.47 7.93
N TYR A 128 30.18 10.52 8.13
CA TYR A 128 30.49 9.24 8.77
C TYR A 128 31.17 8.25 7.84
N ILE A 129 30.89 8.29 6.53
CA ILE A 129 31.69 7.54 5.54
C ILE A 129 33.15 8.01 5.57
N LYS A 130 33.39 9.33 5.59
CA LYS A 130 34.76 9.86 5.69
C LYS A 130 35.44 9.44 6.98
N LEU A 131 34.72 9.42 8.10
CA LEU A 131 35.24 8.89 9.37
C LEU A 131 35.68 7.43 9.23
N CYS A 132 34.86 6.57 8.64
CA CYS A 132 35.18 5.15 8.46
C CYS A 132 36.28 4.90 7.40
N LYS A 133 36.57 5.88 6.54
CA LYS A 133 37.63 5.79 5.52
C LYS A 133 38.89 6.58 5.88
N SER A 134 38.99 7.06 7.12
CA SER A 134 40.08 7.97 7.54
C SER A 134 41.40 7.27 7.89
N GLY A 135 41.47 5.93 7.72
CA GLY A 135 42.66 5.15 8.05
C GLY A 135 42.87 4.92 9.55
N LEU A 136 41.91 5.33 10.38
CA LEU A 136 41.88 5.05 11.81
C LEU A 136 41.59 3.58 12.07
N TYR A 137 42.08 3.09 13.20
CA TYR A 137 41.71 1.79 13.72
C TYR A 137 40.24 1.77 14.18
N GLN A 138 39.63 0.58 14.20
CA GLN A 138 38.22 0.43 14.57
C GLN A 138 37.91 1.01 15.95
N TYR A 139 38.77 0.79 16.96
CA TYR A 139 38.54 1.31 18.31
C TYR A 139 38.48 2.85 18.35
N GLU A 140 39.31 3.54 17.56
CA GLU A 140 39.32 5.00 17.48
C GLU A 140 38.04 5.54 16.83
N ILE A 141 37.48 4.79 15.87
CA ILE A 141 36.18 5.12 15.29
C ILE A 141 35.08 4.94 16.34
N VAL A 142 35.11 3.84 17.08
CA VAL A 142 34.12 3.59 18.16
C VAL A 142 34.16 4.71 19.19
N GLU A 143 35.34 5.14 19.66
CA GLU A 143 35.48 6.26 20.58
C GLU A 143 34.89 7.57 20.01
N ARG A 144 35.15 7.86 18.73
CA ARG A 144 34.58 9.05 18.06
C ARG A 144 33.07 8.96 17.91
N LEU A 145 32.54 7.78 17.58
CA LEU A 145 31.09 7.55 17.50
C LEU A 145 30.43 7.77 18.86
N GLN A 146 31.00 7.22 19.93
CA GLN A 146 30.52 7.41 21.30
C GLN A 146 30.57 8.90 21.72
N ARG A 147 31.66 9.61 21.39
CA ARG A 147 31.76 11.06 21.63
C ARG A 147 30.72 11.86 20.85
N ASP A 148 30.41 11.43 19.63
CA ASP A 148 29.33 11.98 18.81
C ASP A 148 27.93 11.56 19.32
N GLY A 149 27.82 10.75 20.38
CA GLY A 149 26.55 10.34 20.98
C GLY A 149 25.85 9.18 20.28
N PHE A 150 26.60 8.35 19.55
CA PHE A 150 26.08 7.06 19.09
C PHE A 150 26.02 6.06 20.24
N TYR A 151 25.01 5.20 20.21
CA TYR A 151 24.91 4.05 21.09
C TYR A 151 25.02 2.76 20.27
N MET A 152 25.51 1.68 20.89
CA MET A 152 25.57 0.37 20.25
C MET A 152 24.18 -0.27 20.29
N GLU A 153 23.64 -0.63 19.13
CA GLU A 153 22.36 -1.32 19.01
C GLU A 153 22.51 -2.83 19.07
N SER A 154 23.52 -3.37 18.38
CA SER A 154 23.76 -4.81 18.34
C SER A 154 25.24 -5.12 18.15
N SER A 155 25.61 -6.34 18.51
CA SER A 155 26.96 -6.88 18.38
C SER A 155 26.87 -8.38 18.19
N ASP A 156 26.88 -8.82 16.94
CA ASP A 156 26.62 -10.21 16.56
C ASP A 156 27.76 -10.77 15.71
N PHE A 157 27.97 -12.08 15.76
CA PHE A 157 28.90 -12.76 14.86
C PHE A 157 28.26 -12.90 13.48
N GLU A 158 28.86 -12.26 12.48
CA GLU A 158 28.41 -12.32 11.10
C GLU A 158 29.56 -12.69 10.16
N LYS A 159 29.20 -13.19 8.97
CA LYS A 159 30.16 -13.42 7.89
C LYS A 159 30.45 -12.09 7.20
N ALA A 160 31.72 -11.70 7.17
CA ALA A 160 32.20 -10.49 6.53
C ALA A 160 32.26 -10.65 4.98
N PRO A 161 32.39 -9.54 4.22
CA PRO A 161 32.46 -9.59 2.76
C PRO A 161 33.62 -10.40 2.18
N ASP A 162 34.73 -10.53 2.92
CA ASP A 162 35.86 -11.38 2.55
C ASP A 162 35.64 -12.88 2.86
N GLY A 163 34.49 -13.23 3.44
CA GLY A 163 34.13 -14.57 3.84
C GLY A 163 34.59 -14.98 5.24
N SER A 164 35.35 -14.11 5.94
CA SER A 164 35.73 -14.34 7.34
C SER A 164 34.52 -14.23 8.28
N THR A 165 34.61 -14.81 9.47
CA THR A 165 33.59 -14.64 10.51
C THR A 165 34.13 -13.71 11.57
N GLY A 166 33.42 -12.63 11.84
CA GLY A 166 33.84 -11.59 12.76
C GLY A 166 32.66 -10.95 13.46
N ILE A 167 32.95 -10.25 14.56
CA ILE A 167 31.94 -9.48 15.28
C ILE A 167 31.59 -8.26 14.44
N LYS A 168 30.31 -8.11 14.11
CA LYS A 168 29.75 -6.91 13.52
C LYS A 168 29.00 -6.14 14.58
N GLN A 169 29.40 -4.90 14.76
CA GLN A 169 28.82 -3.97 15.71
C GLN A 169 28.03 -2.92 14.94
N ILE A 170 26.78 -2.70 15.34
CA ILE A 170 25.92 -1.66 14.77
C ILE A 170 25.75 -0.55 15.80
N TYR A 171 26.11 0.65 15.39
CA TYR A 171 25.93 1.87 16.17
C TYR A 171 24.86 2.73 15.54
N SER A 172 24.03 3.38 16.35
CA SER A 172 23.05 4.31 15.83
C SER A 172 22.94 5.61 16.63
N LYS A 173 22.44 6.64 15.95
CA LYS A 173 22.15 7.94 16.54
C LYS A 173 20.94 8.57 15.87
N LYS A 174 19.99 9.03 16.68
CA LYS A 174 18.86 9.84 16.21
C LYS A 174 19.29 11.28 15.99
N ILE A 175 18.91 11.84 14.85
CA ILE A 175 19.15 13.25 14.51
C ILE A 175 17.80 13.94 14.34
N ASN A 176 17.56 14.95 15.16
CA ASN A 176 16.38 15.84 15.13
C ASN A 176 15.02 15.12 15.04
N ASN A 177 14.92 13.88 15.56
CA ASN A 177 13.74 12.99 15.45
C ASN A 177 13.28 12.61 14.02
N ASP A 178 13.92 13.14 12.98
CA ASP A 178 13.53 12.93 11.59
C ASP A 178 14.18 11.68 10.97
N PHE A 179 15.41 11.38 11.34
CA PHE A 179 16.13 10.23 10.81
C PHE A 179 17.14 9.66 11.82
N THR A 180 17.46 8.39 11.63
CA THR A 180 18.46 7.67 12.42
C THR A 180 19.63 7.31 11.52
N VAL A 181 20.83 7.68 11.94
CA VAL A 181 22.08 7.31 11.28
C VAL A 181 22.56 6.01 11.89
N TYR A 182 22.96 5.08 11.05
CA TYR A 182 23.55 3.81 11.43
C TYR A 182 24.96 3.70 10.88
N VAL A 183 25.85 3.15 11.68
CA VAL A 183 27.22 2.83 11.30
C VAL A 183 27.48 1.39 11.72
N SER A 184 27.78 0.51 10.78
CA SER A 184 28.27 -0.84 11.10
C SER A 184 29.78 -0.89 11.00
N LEU A 185 30.42 -1.55 11.95
CA LEU A 185 31.85 -1.86 11.95
C LEU A 185 32.02 -3.35 12.15
N GLN A 186 32.83 -4.00 11.31
CA GLN A 186 33.09 -5.44 11.41
C GLN A 186 34.57 -5.72 11.20
N ASN A 187 35.18 -6.47 12.12
CA ASN A 187 36.57 -6.89 11.99
C ASN A 187 36.77 -7.69 10.69
N ALA A 188 37.84 -7.40 9.95
CA ALA A 188 38.30 -8.27 8.87
C ALA A 188 39.24 -9.36 9.43
N TYR A 189 39.63 -10.32 8.59
CA TYR A 189 40.65 -11.31 8.97
C TYR A 189 42.01 -10.69 9.28
N SER A 190 42.33 -9.53 8.68
CA SER A 190 43.50 -8.74 9.01
C SER A 190 43.24 -7.88 10.25
N LEU A 191 44.12 -7.95 11.26
CA LEU A 191 44.08 -7.13 12.47
C LEU A 191 44.11 -5.61 12.20
N THR A 192 44.52 -5.21 10.99
CA THR A 192 44.65 -3.80 10.59
C THR A 192 43.50 -3.32 9.70
N SER A 193 42.50 -4.17 9.42
CA SER A 193 41.41 -3.86 8.49
C SER A 193 40.05 -4.19 9.09
N TYR A 194 39.05 -3.41 8.71
CA TYR A 194 37.65 -3.60 9.08
C TYR A 194 36.76 -3.24 7.90
N PHE A 195 35.58 -3.82 7.89
CA PHE A 195 34.50 -3.44 6.99
C PHE A 195 33.61 -2.43 7.69
N SER A 196 33.17 -1.42 6.94
CA SER A 196 32.28 -0.39 7.44
C SER A 196 31.16 -0.12 6.46
N ASP A 197 29.96 0.12 6.97
CA ASP A 197 28.83 0.63 6.19
C ASP A 197 28.10 1.72 6.97
N VAL A 198 27.51 2.66 6.25
CA VAL A 198 26.78 3.80 6.80
C VAL A 198 25.48 3.97 6.05
N TRP A 199 24.36 3.84 6.76
CA TRP A 199 23.03 4.07 6.19
C TRP A 199 22.20 4.97 7.09
N ILE A 200 21.17 5.58 6.50
CA ILE A 200 20.26 6.48 7.20
C ILE A 200 18.85 5.96 6.97
N LYS A 201 18.10 5.77 8.06
CA LYS A 201 16.69 5.42 8.03
C LYS A 201 15.87 6.67 8.35
N GLN A 202 15.00 7.07 7.43
CA GLN A 202 13.97 8.08 7.71
C GLN A 202 12.85 7.42 8.52
N LYS A 203 12.30 8.17 9.47
CA LYS A 203 11.19 7.70 10.30
C LYS A 203 9.89 7.69 9.52
#